data_AF-A0A7C2WAM7-F1
#
_entry.id   AF-A0A7C2WAM7-F1
#
_cell.length_a   1.000
_cell.length_b   1.000
_cell.length_c   1.000
_cell.angle_alpha   90.00
_cell.angle_beta   90.00
_cell.angle_gamma   90.00
#
_symmetry.space_group_name_H-M   'P 1'
#
loop_
_entity.id
_entity.type
_entity.pdbx_description
1 polymer ?
#
loop_
_entity_poly.entity_id
_entity_poly.type
_entity_poly.pdbx_seq_one_letter_code
_entity_poly.pdbx_strand_id
1 'polypeptide(L)'
;MGGAEIAAQISAALAEIAQELGSGEFVVVLRQQTRGQANPWDIPATPPEPVALRAIDDGIREVYVPDSGATRQGRFITIEAAGVEPKVGDVLTVSGVDHSVLAVFPLAPAGVPLLWELEIGR
;
A
#
# COMPACT_ATOMS: atom_id res chain seq x y z
N MET A 1 22.72 -7.56 -13.06
CA MET A 1 21.58 -8.08 -12.27
C MET A 1 21.56 -7.41 -10.91
N GLY A 2 20.89 -6.26 -10.84
CA GLY A 2 20.65 -5.49 -9.62
C GLY A 2 19.18 -5.45 -9.23
N GLY A 3 18.86 -5.02 -8.00
CA GLY A 3 17.49 -5.01 -7.47
C GLY A 3 16.49 -4.20 -8.31
N ALA A 4 16.95 -3.16 -9.01
CA ALA A 4 16.10 -2.38 -9.92
C ALA A 4 15.64 -3.17 -11.15
N GLU A 5 16.48 -4.06 -11.68
CA GLU A 5 16.11 -4.93 -12.81
C GLU A 5 15.10 -6.00 -12.36
N ILE A 6 15.23 -6.48 -11.13
CA ILE A 6 14.27 -7.43 -10.52
C ILE A 6 12.92 -6.75 -10.29
N ALA A 7 12.89 -5.53 -9.75
CA ALA A 7 11.66 -4.76 -9.56
C ALA A 7 10.93 -4.51 -10.88
N ALA A 8 11.66 -4.15 -11.94
CA ALA A 8 11.10 -3.97 -13.27
C ALA A 8 10.52 -5.27 -13.85
N GLN A 9 11.21 -6.40 -13.67
CA GLN A 9 10.71 -7.72 -14.11
C GLN A 9 9.46 -8.16 -13.34
N ILE A 10 9.41 -7.92 -12.02
CA ILE A 10 8.24 -8.22 -11.20
C ILE A 10 7.05 -7.35 -11.62
N SER A 11 7.26 -6.04 -11.82
CA SER A 11 6.19 -5.14 -12.29
C SER A 11 5.69 -5.55 -13.68
N ALA A 12 6.58 -5.97 -14.59
CA ALA A 12 6.18 -6.47 -15.91
C ALA A 12 5.37 -7.78 -15.83
N ALA A 13 5.83 -8.74 -15.02
CA ALA A 13 5.14 -10.01 -14.81
C ALA A 13 3.76 -9.82 -14.15
N LEU A 14 3.65 -8.88 -13.19
CA LEU A 14 2.37 -8.50 -12.59
C LEU A 14 1.41 -7.92 -13.64
N ALA A 15 1.91 -7.08 -14.56
CA ALA A 15 1.11 -6.52 -15.65
C ALA A 15 0.51 -7.59 -16.58
N GLU A 16 1.29 -8.63 -16.86
CA GLU A 16 0.89 -9.74 -17.74
C GLU A 16 -0.17 -10.63 -17.05
N ILE A 17 0.07 -10.98 -15.79
CA ILE A 17 -0.87 -11.75 -14.96
C ILE A 17 -2.20 -10.99 -14.77
N ALA A 18 -2.15 -9.67 -14.65
CA ALA A 18 -3.34 -8.82 -14.52
C ALA A 18 -4.25 -8.85 -15.76
N GLN A 19 -3.68 -8.95 -16.96
CA GLN A 19 -4.47 -9.12 -18.19
C GLN A 19 -5.15 -10.49 -18.25
N GLU A 20 -4.60 -11.52 -17.60
CA GLU A 20 -5.07 -12.90 -17.69
C GLU A 20 -6.08 -13.28 -16.59
N LEU A 21 -5.95 -12.74 -15.37
CA LEU A 21 -6.75 -13.16 -14.21
C LEU A 21 -8.03 -12.35 -13.94
N GLY A 22 -8.23 -11.21 -14.62
CA GLY A 22 -9.49 -10.44 -14.58
C GLY A 22 -10.02 -10.02 -13.20
N SER A 23 -9.28 -10.23 -12.11
CA SER A 23 -9.81 -10.08 -10.73
C SER A 23 -8.75 -9.91 -9.64
N GLY A 24 -7.45 -10.01 -9.95
CA GLY A 24 -6.38 -9.94 -8.95
C GLY A 24 -5.69 -8.58 -8.83
N GLU A 25 -5.56 -7.83 -9.94
CA GLU A 25 -4.87 -6.54 -9.95
C GLU A 25 -5.89 -5.40 -10.04
N PHE A 26 -5.82 -4.46 -9.10
CA PHE A 26 -6.56 -3.20 -9.14
C PHE A 26 -5.58 -2.04 -9.19
N VAL A 27 -5.88 -1.03 -10.00
CA VAL A 27 -5.22 0.27 -9.89
C VAL A 27 -5.82 0.98 -8.68
N VAL A 28 -5.02 1.15 -7.64
CA VAL A 28 -5.39 1.89 -6.43
C VAL A 28 -4.80 3.28 -6.48
N VAL A 29 -5.52 4.24 -5.94
CA VAL A 29 -5.00 5.61 -5.81
C VAL A 29 -4.59 5.82 -4.37
N LEU A 30 -3.28 5.94 -4.14
CA LEU A 30 -2.72 6.29 -2.84
C LEU A 30 -2.67 7.81 -2.71
N ARG A 31 -3.33 8.34 -1.68
CA ARG A 31 -3.25 9.73 -1.26
C ARG A 31 -2.49 9.80 0.06
N GLN A 32 -1.26 10.29 -0.03
CA GLN A 32 -0.43 10.47 1.15
C GLN A 32 -0.96 11.62 2.01
N GLN A 33 -1.01 11.41 3.33
CA GLN A 33 -1.34 12.50 4.23
C GLN A 33 -0.23 13.54 4.25
N THR A 34 -0.62 14.81 4.17
CA THR A 34 0.28 15.92 4.45
C THR A 34 0.68 15.88 5.92
N ARG A 35 1.92 15.46 6.22
CA ARG A 35 2.53 15.80 7.50
C ARG A 35 2.93 17.27 7.44
N GLY A 36 2.14 18.14 8.07
CA GLY A 36 2.46 19.56 8.04
C GLY A 36 1.44 20.45 8.72
N GLN A 37 1.32 20.32 10.03
CA GLN A 37 1.29 21.48 10.93
C GLN A 37 1.72 21.00 12.31
N ALA A 38 2.99 21.20 12.65
CA ALA A 38 3.41 21.06 14.04
C ALA A 38 2.94 22.29 14.84
N ASN A 39 2.84 23.44 14.17
CA ASN A 39 2.37 24.69 14.71
C ASN A 39 1.19 25.23 13.89
N PRO A 40 0.21 25.90 14.53
CA PRO A 40 -0.93 26.53 13.84
C PRO A 40 -0.57 27.58 12.78
N TRP A 41 0.69 28.04 12.77
CA TRP A 41 1.22 29.05 11.86
C TRP A 41 2.04 28.48 10.70
N ASP A 42 2.26 27.16 10.64
CA ASP A 42 3.00 26.58 9.52
C ASP A 42 2.14 26.69 8.25
N ILE A 43 2.78 27.00 7.12
CA ILE A 43 2.12 27.00 5.82
C ILE A 43 1.63 25.56 5.56
N PRO A 44 0.34 25.35 5.24
CA PRO A 44 -0.15 24.01 4.96
C PRO A 44 0.66 23.45 3.78
N ALA A 45 1.38 22.36 4.03
CA ALA A 45 2.08 21.69 2.96
C ALA A 45 1.07 21.14 1.95
N THR A 46 1.36 21.29 0.67
CA THR A 46 0.54 20.67 -0.38
C THR A 46 0.68 19.15 -0.21
N PRO A 47 -0.44 18.39 -0.11
CA PRO A 47 -0.37 16.94 -0.13
C PRO A 47 0.37 16.49 -1.39
N PRO A 48 1.19 15.43 -1.32
CA PRO A 48 1.75 14.81 -2.52
C PRO A 48 0.62 14.48 -3.51
N GLU A 49 0.92 14.60 -4.81
CA GLU A 49 -0.07 14.22 -5.83
C GLU A 49 -0.49 12.75 -5.65
N PRO A 50 -1.78 12.43 -5.83
CA PRO A 50 -2.25 11.05 -5.73
C PRO A 50 -1.50 10.16 -6.73
N VAL A 51 -0.99 9.03 -6.28
CA VAL A 51 -0.24 8.09 -7.13
C VAL A 51 -1.09 6.87 -7.42
N ALA A 52 -1.25 6.57 -8.71
CA ALA A 52 -1.85 5.33 -9.17
C ALA A 52 -0.82 4.20 -9.04
N LEU A 53 -1.16 3.17 -8.26
CA LEU A 53 -0.30 2.03 -7.98
C LEU A 53 -1.03 0.74 -8.35
N ARG A 54 -0.28 -0.27 -8.76
CA ARG A 54 -0.80 -1.62 -8.90
C ARG A 54 -0.90 -2.29 -7.55
N ALA A 55 -2.02 -2.97 -7.33
CA ALA A 55 -2.33 -3.62 -6.08
C ALA A 55 -2.98 -4.98 -6.26
N ILE A 56 -2.75 -5.87 -5.30
CA ILE A 56 -3.41 -7.16 -5.15
C ILE A 56 -4.27 -7.11 -3.89
N ASP A 57 -5.55 -7.45 -4.01
CA ASP A 57 -6.42 -7.64 -2.84
C ASP A 57 -6.15 -9.01 -2.23
N ASP A 58 -5.52 -9.01 -1.06
CA ASP A 58 -5.17 -10.21 -0.31
C ASP A 58 -6.34 -10.74 0.53
N GLY A 59 -7.48 -10.02 0.53
CA GLY A 59 -8.69 -10.38 1.24
C GLY A 59 -8.61 -10.14 2.75
N ILE A 60 -9.48 -10.83 3.47
CA ILE A 60 -9.59 -10.73 4.94
C ILE A 60 -8.76 -11.85 5.57
N ARG A 61 -7.86 -11.47 6.49
CA ARG A 61 -7.00 -12.39 7.23
C ARG A 61 -7.21 -12.20 8.73
N GLU A 62 -7.04 -13.28 9.50
CA GLU A 62 -6.95 -13.18 10.95
C GLU A 62 -5.56 -12.69 11.37
N VAL A 63 -5.54 -11.61 12.12
CA VAL A 63 -4.36 -10.98 12.68
C VAL A 63 -4.38 -11.20 14.18
N TYR A 64 -3.31 -11.79 14.70
CA TYR A 64 -3.12 -11.89 16.14
C TYR A 64 -2.88 -10.49 16.72
N VAL A 65 -3.59 -10.15 17.78
CA VAL A 65 -3.37 -8.90 18.51
C VAL A 65 -2.45 -9.20 19.68
N PRO A 66 -1.18 -8.73 19.64
CA PRO A 66 -0.24 -8.91 20.73
C PRO A 66 -0.84 -8.45 22.05
N ASP A 67 -0.49 -9.14 23.13
CA ASP A 67 -0.86 -8.80 24.52
C ASP A 67 -2.34 -8.94 24.89
N SER A 68 -3.22 -9.28 23.95
CA SER A 68 -4.66 -9.50 24.23
C SER A 68 -5.08 -10.97 24.18
N GLY A 69 -4.29 -11.83 23.53
CA GLY A 69 -4.68 -13.21 23.23
C GLY A 69 -5.81 -13.33 22.20
N ALA A 70 -6.33 -12.22 21.68
CA ALA A 70 -7.41 -12.17 20.73
C ALA A 70 -6.90 -12.15 19.28
N THR A 71 -7.74 -12.63 18.37
CA THR A 71 -7.59 -12.44 16.93
C THR A 71 -8.56 -11.35 16.46
N ARG A 72 -8.15 -10.60 15.44
CA ARG A 72 -9.02 -9.67 14.73
C ARG A 72 -8.97 -9.97 13.24
N GLN A 73 -10.05 -9.67 12.54
CA GLN A 73 -10.07 -9.73 11.09
C GLN A 73 -9.58 -8.40 10.52
N GLY A 74 -8.53 -8.44 9.71
CA GLY A 74 -7.99 -7.30 8.98
C GLY A 74 -8.08 -7.56 7.47
N ARG A 75 -8.40 -6.55 6.67
CA ARG A 75 -8.33 -6.63 5.21
C ARG A 75 -6.97 -6.15 4.75
N PHE A 76 -6.30 -6.96 3.94
CA PHE A 76 -4.96 -6.69 3.44
C PHE A 76 -4.96 -6.42 1.94
N ILE A 77 -4.09 -5.50 1.52
CA ILE A 77 -3.82 -5.20 0.12
C ILE A 77 -2.32 -5.05 -0.05
N THR A 78 -1.75 -5.77 -1.00
CA THR A 78 -0.34 -5.63 -1.38
C THR A 78 -0.21 -4.67 -2.54
N ILE A 79 0.63 -3.64 -2.41
CA ILE A 79 0.90 -2.65 -3.46
C ILE A 79 2.36 -2.69 -3.91
N GLU A 80 2.64 -2.27 -5.15
CA GLU A 80 4.01 -2.15 -5.64
C GLU A 80 4.79 -1.00 -4.98
N ALA A 81 6.09 -1.19 -4.76
CA ALA A 81 6.99 -0.15 -4.25
C ALA A 81 7.51 0.74 -5.40
N ALA A 82 6.62 1.43 -6.12
CA ALA A 82 6.94 2.32 -7.25
C ALA A 82 7.56 3.68 -6.80
N GLY A 83 8.55 3.63 -5.91
CA GLY A 83 9.21 4.83 -5.38
C GLY A 83 8.39 5.59 -4.33
N VAL A 84 7.24 5.07 -3.92
CA VAL A 84 6.38 5.62 -2.88
C VAL A 84 6.41 4.72 -1.66
N GLU A 85 6.59 5.33 -0.49
CA GLU A 85 6.48 4.66 0.81
C GLU A 85 5.10 5.03 1.42
N PRO A 86 4.15 4.08 1.48
CA PRO A 86 2.88 4.28 2.14
C PRO A 86 3.07 4.41 3.65
N LYS A 87 2.18 5.15 4.30
CA LYS A 87 2.22 5.42 5.74
C LYS A 87 0.88 5.16 6.38
N VAL A 88 0.90 4.83 7.67
CA VAL A 88 -0.30 4.77 8.49
C VAL A 88 -0.99 6.14 8.48
N GLY A 89 -2.30 6.13 8.22
CA GLY A 89 -3.11 7.34 8.04
C GLY A 89 -3.32 7.75 6.57
N ASP A 90 -2.52 7.23 5.63
CA ASP A 90 -2.74 7.48 4.20
C ASP A 90 -4.11 6.94 3.75
N VAL A 91 -4.65 7.52 2.68
CA VAL A 91 -5.93 7.09 2.10
C VAL A 91 -5.68 6.31 0.83
N LEU A 92 -6.16 5.07 0.81
CA LEU A 92 -6.13 4.19 -0.35
C LEU A 92 -7.53 4.13 -0.96
N THR A 93 -7.69 4.61 -2.19
CA THR A 93 -8.94 4.44 -2.94
C THR A 93 -8.89 3.15 -3.73
N VAL A 94 -9.77 2.20 -3.39
CA VAL A 94 -9.90 0.89 -4.04
C VAL A 94 -11.30 0.81 -4.65
N SER A 95 -11.38 0.64 -5.98
CA SER A 95 -12.68 0.57 -6.69
C SER A 95 -13.62 1.75 -6.40
N GLY A 96 -13.06 2.95 -6.23
CA GLY A 96 -13.81 4.17 -5.91
C GLY A 96 -14.24 4.33 -4.45
N VAL A 97 -13.84 3.41 -3.56
CA VAL A 97 -14.09 3.50 -2.12
C VAL A 97 -12.81 3.88 -1.40
N ASP A 98 -12.90 4.88 -0.53
CA ASP A 98 -11.79 5.34 0.28
C ASP A 98 -11.61 4.46 1.52
N HIS A 99 -10.37 4.06 1.74
CA HIS A 99 -9.93 3.27 2.88
C HIS A 99 -8.76 3.95 3.57
N SER A 100 -8.71 3.87 4.89
CA SER A 100 -7.57 4.36 5.67
C SER A 100 -6.53 3.27 5.84
N VAL A 101 -5.25 3.57 5.64
CA VAL A 101 -4.14 2.65 5.91
C VAL A 101 -3.93 2.57 7.42
N LEU A 102 -4.14 1.39 7.99
CA LEU A 102 -4.03 1.09 9.42
C LEU A 102 -2.65 0.56 9.80
N ALA A 103 -2.04 -0.24 8.92
CA ALA A 103 -0.71 -0.79 9.11
C ALA A 103 0.02 -0.93 7.76
N VAL A 104 1.35 -0.88 7.82
CA VAL A 104 2.23 -0.96 6.66
C VAL A 104 3.34 -1.97 6.95
N PHE A 105 3.48 -2.97 6.10
CA PHE A 105 4.50 -4.01 6.21
C PHE A 105 5.34 -4.05 4.92
N PRO A 106 6.66 -3.75 4.98
CA PRO A 106 7.52 -3.86 3.81
C PRO A 106 7.81 -5.32 3.47
N LEU A 107 7.60 -5.70 2.22
CA LEU A 107 8.17 -6.91 1.63
C LEU A 107 9.49 -6.52 0.95
N ALA A 108 10.57 -6.60 1.73
CA ALA A 108 11.89 -6.08 1.35
C ALA A 108 12.97 -7.17 1.34
N PRO A 109 13.02 -8.06 0.33
CA PRO A 109 14.14 -8.97 0.14
C PRO A 109 15.45 -8.18 0.05
N ALA A 110 16.45 -8.56 0.86
CA ALA A 110 17.73 -7.85 0.97
C ALA A 110 17.64 -6.36 1.40
N GLY A 111 16.56 -5.97 2.08
CA GLY A 111 16.41 -4.64 2.69
C GLY A 111 15.90 -3.54 1.75
N VAL A 112 15.59 -3.86 0.49
CA VAL A 112 14.96 -2.94 -0.46
C VAL A 112 13.48 -3.33 -0.60
N PRO A 113 12.52 -2.46 -0.23
CA PRO A 113 11.10 -2.73 -0.41
C PRO A 113 10.76 -2.89 -1.88
N LEU A 114 10.20 -4.05 -2.23
CA LEU A 114 9.68 -4.32 -3.58
C LEU A 114 8.16 -4.22 -3.61
N LEU A 115 7.52 -4.59 -2.50
CA LEU A 115 6.08 -4.49 -2.29
C LEU A 115 5.80 -3.96 -0.88
N TRP A 116 4.62 -3.41 -0.69
CA TRP A 116 4.10 -3.02 0.62
C TRP A 116 2.79 -3.76 0.87
N GLU A 117 2.74 -4.55 1.92
CA GLU A 117 1.50 -5.13 2.41
C GLU A 117 0.84 -4.12 3.36
N LEU A 118 -0.36 -3.70 3.01
CA LEU A 118 -1.14 -2.68 3.71
C LEU A 118 -2.32 -3.33 4.37
N GLU A 119 -2.54 -3.01 5.63
CA GLU A 119 -3.82 -3.25 6.25
C GLU A 119 -4.70 -2.02 6.09
N ILE A 120 -5.93 -2.23 5.62
CA ILE A 120 -6.87 -1.15 5.35
C ILE A 120 -8.15 -1.26 6.19
N GLY A 121 -8.62 -0.10 6.64
CA GLY A 121 -9.89 0.09 7.34
C GLY A 121 -10.82 1.00 6.55
N ARG A 122 -12.10 0.98 6.91
CA ARG A 122 -13.07 1.99 6.46
C ARG A 122 -13.22 3.09 7.50
#